data_AF-A0A5F8H002-F1
#
_entry.id   AF-A0A5F8H002-F1
#
_cell.length_a   1.000
_cell.length_b   1.000
_cell.length_c   1.000
_cell.angle_alpha   90.00
_cell.angle_beta   90.00
_cell.angle_gamma   90.00
#
_symmetry.space_group_name_H-M   'P 1'
#
loop_
_entity.id
_entity.type
_entity.pdbx_description
1 polymer ?
#
loop_
_entity_poly.entity_id
_entity_poly.type
_entity_poly.pdbx_seq_one_letter_code
_entity_poly.pdbx_strand_id
1 'polypeptide(L)'
;MTGYTPDEKLRLDQLRALRRQWLKDQELSPREPVLPPEKAFSGFWHRFLQKDSAWRRFAYKAYGSGMFVFVNFLIPAWIVHYYVKYHVETRPYGIVETKRKIFPLILQVRKLRQTGFNDLPRSHSI
;
A
#
# COMPACT_ATOMS: atom_id res chain seq x y z
N MET A 1 66.44 -4.55 18.26
CA MET A 1 65.26 -4.63 17.38
C MET A 1 65.54 -5.71 16.35
N THR A 2 65.09 -6.93 16.60
CA THR A 2 65.32 -8.07 15.70
C THR A 2 64.38 -7.94 14.51
N GLY A 3 64.93 -7.51 13.38
CA GLY A 3 64.20 -7.43 12.12
C GLY A 3 63.93 -8.82 11.52
N TYR A 4 63.09 -8.86 10.49
CA TYR A 4 62.78 -10.08 9.75
C TYR A 4 64.04 -10.76 9.21
N THR A 5 64.07 -12.09 9.36
CA THR A 5 65.05 -12.95 8.71
C THR A 5 64.90 -12.90 7.19
N PRO A 6 65.96 -13.18 6.40
CA PRO A 6 65.89 -13.11 4.95
C PRO A 6 64.78 -14.00 4.35
N ASP A 7 64.53 -15.19 4.92
CA ASP A 7 63.49 -16.10 4.45
C ASP A 7 62.07 -15.58 4.73
N GLU A 8 61.86 -14.93 5.88
CA GLU A 8 60.58 -14.29 6.20
C GLU A 8 60.29 -13.12 5.26
N LYS A 9 61.32 -12.35 4.88
CA LYS A 9 61.18 -11.27 3.90
C LYS A 9 60.78 -11.81 2.54
N LEU A 10 61.47 -12.86 2.06
CA LEU A 10 61.15 -13.54 0.80
C LEU A 10 59.70 -14.05 0.79
N ARG A 11 59.28 -14.69 1.88
CA ARG A 11 57.91 -15.18 2.04
C ARG A 11 56.87 -14.06 2.01
N LEU A 12 57.14 -12.95 2.71
CA LEU A 12 56.23 -11.80 2.72
C LEU A 12 56.10 -11.13 1.36
N ASP A 13 57.19 -11.06 0.60
CA ASP A 13 57.16 -10.53 -0.77
C ASP A 13 56.38 -11.43 -1.72
N GLN A 14 56.53 -12.75 -1.60
CA GLN A 14 55.72 -13.72 -2.34
C GLN A 14 54.23 -13.58 -2.01
N LEU A 15 53.88 -13.49 -0.72
CA LEU A 15 52.49 -13.31 -0.29
C LEU A 15 51.91 -11.96 -0.75
N ARG A 16 52.70 -10.89 -0.75
CA ARG A 16 52.27 -9.59 -1.30
C ARG A 16 52.03 -9.65 -2.79
N ALA A 17 52.88 -10.35 -3.55
CA ALA A 17 52.69 -10.52 -4.99
C ALA A 17 51.38 -11.26 -5.29
N LEU A 18 51.15 -12.40 -4.62
CA LEU A 18 49.89 -13.15 -4.74
C LEU A 18 48.69 -12.32 -4.31
N ARG A 19 48.81 -11.55 -3.23
CA ARG A 19 47.72 -10.69 -2.73
C ARG A 19 47.37 -9.60 -3.72
N ARG A 20 48.35 -8.97 -4.37
CA ARG A 20 48.12 -7.93 -5.39
C ARG A 20 47.43 -8.51 -6.63
N GLN A 21 47.84 -9.71 -7.06
CA GLN A 21 47.20 -10.39 -8.17
C GLN A 21 45.76 -10.79 -7.84
N TRP A 22 45.53 -11.37 -6.66
CA TRP A 22 44.19 -11.69 -6.18
C TRP A 22 43.27 -10.46 -6.12
N LEU A 23 43.77 -9.33 -5.62
CA LEU A 23 43.00 -8.09 -5.55
C LEU A 23 42.65 -7.55 -6.95
N LYS A 24 43.56 -7.71 -7.92
CA LYS A 24 43.32 -7.34 -9.30
C LYS A 24 42.28 -8.26 -9.97
N ASP A 25 42.30 -9.54 -9.63
CA ASP A 25 41.32 -10.52 -10.13
C ASP A 25 39.91 -10.32 -9.54
N GLN A 26 39.78 -9.55 -8.45
CA GLN A 26 38.49 -9.11 -7.91
C GLN A 26 37.92 -7.87 -8.61
N GLU A 27 38.67 -7.20 -9.50
CA GLU A 27 38.15 -6.11 -10.30
C GLU A 27 37.16 -6.68 -11.32
N LEU A 28 35.87 -6.47 -11.06
CA LEU A 28 34.82 -7.01 -11.91
C LEU A 28 34.77 -6.22 -13.23
N SER A 29 34.72 -6.95 -14.34
CA SER A 29 34.54 -6.32 -15.65
C SER A 29 33.14 -5.71 -15.76
N PRO A 30 32.94 -4.62 -16.52
CA PRO A 30 31.62 -4.00 -16.69
C PRO A 30 30.55 -4.89 -17.34
N ARG A 31 30.93 -6.07 -17.85
CA ARG A 31 30.04 -7.02 -18.51
C ARG A 31 29.64 -8.10 -17.52
N GLU A 32 28.71 -7.75 -16.66
CA GLU A 32 28.07 -8.73 -15.78
C GLU A 32 27.01 -9.53 -16.55
N PRO A 33 26.85 -10.83 -16.25
CA PRO A 33 25.73 -11.60 -16.77
C PRO A 33 24.43 -11.05 -16.16
N VAL A 34 23.69 -10.28 -16.96
CA VAL A 34 22.38 -9.74 -16.56
C VAL A 34 21.31 -10.76 -16.87
N LEU A 35 20.38 -10.97 -15.93
CA LEU A 35 19.20 -11.79 -16.17
C LEU A 35 18.40 -11.21 -17.35
N PRO A 36 17.83 -12.05 -18.24
CA PRO A 36 17.01 -11.56 -19.33
C PRO A 36 15.84 -10.74 -18.77
N PRO A 37 15.49 -9.61 -19.40
CA PRO A 37 14.42 -8.76 -18.91
C PRO A 37 13.08 -9.51 -18.96
N GLU A 38 12.35 -9.49 -17.85
CA GLU A 38 11.04 -10.12 -17.76
C GLU A 38 10.03 -9.38 -18.66
N LYS A 39 9.20 -10.13 -19.40
CA LYS A 39 8.13 -9.58 -20.24
C LYS A 39 6.95 -9.17 -19.37
N ALA A 40 7.12 -8.15 -18.55
CA ALA A 40 6.08 -7.67 -17.64
C ALA A 40 5.17 -6.60 -18.32
N PHE A 41 3.93 -6.51 -17.84
CA PHE A 41 2.97 -5.44 -18.20
C PHE A 41 3.54 -4.03 -17.92
N SER A 42 4.55 -3.92 -17.05
CA SER A 42 5.33 -2.70 -16.85
C SER A 42 5.97 -2.17 -18.14
N GLY A 43 6.19 -3.01 -19.15
CA GLY A 43 6.72 -2.60 -20.45
C GLY A 43 5.82 -1.60 -21.17
N PHE A 44 4.49 -1.68 -20.99
CA PHE A 44 3.57 -0.66 -21.50
C PHE A 44 3.82 0.69 -20.82
N TRP A 45 3.84 0.72 -19.49
CA TRP A 45 4.07 1.95 -18.73
C TRP A 45 5.45 2.55 -19.02
N HIS A 46 6.48 1.71 -19.18
CA HIS A 46 7.81 2.13 -19.57
C HIS A 46 7.82 2.81 -20.96
N ARG A 47 7.16 2.19 -21.96
CA ARG A 47 7.01 2.79 -23.31
C ARG A 47 6.15 4.05 -23.30
N PHE A 48 5.10 4.09 -22.47
CA PHE A 48 4.22 5.24 -22.32
C PHE A 48 4.97 6.45 -21.74
N LEU A 49 5.81 6.21 -20.73
CA LEU A 49 6.64 7.22 -20.05
C LEU A 49 7.90 7.62 -20.83
N GLN A 50 8.33 6.83 -21.81
CA GLN A 50 9.52 7.10 -22.62
C GLN A 50 9.44 8.43 -23.40
N LYS A 51 8.24 8.87 -23.78
CA LYS A 51 8.03 10.22 -24.32
C LYS A 51 7.80 11.16 -23.16
N ASP A 52 8.79 11.99 -22.88
CA ASP A 52 8.75 12.85 -21.70
C ASP A 52 7.65 13.92 -21.83
N SER A 53 6.63 13.80 -20.99
CA SER A 53 5.50 14.72 -20.94
C SER A 53 5.00 14.77 -19.50
N ALA A 54 4.86 15.99 -18.96
CA ALA A 54 4.41 16.22 -17.60
C ALA A 54 3.05 15.54 -17.31
N TRP A 55 2.13 15.57 -18.27
CA TRP A 55 0.83 14.90 -18.17
C TRP A 55 0.95 13.39 -17.99
N ARG A 56 1.86 12.74 -18.73
CA ARG A 56 2.04 11.28 -18.66
C ARG A 56 2.61 10.83 -17.33
N ARG A 57 3.55 11.60 -16.77
CA ARG A 57 4.09 11.37 -15.42
C ARG A 57 3.00 11.54 -14.36
N PHE A 58 2.14 12.56 -14.50
CA PHE A 58 1.02 12.76 -13.60
C PHE A 58 0.01 11.61 -13.65
N ALA A 59 -0.40 11.20 -14.85
CA ALA A 59 -1.32 10.08 -15.04
C ALA A 59 -0.78 8.77 -14.45
N TYR A 60 0.51 8.49 -14.64
CA TYR A 60 1.15 7.31 -14.06
C TYR A 60 1.17 7.35 -12.52
N LYS A 61 1.48 8.51 -11.92
CA LYS A 61 1.41 8.69 -10.47
C LYS A 61 -0.01 8.53 -9.94
N ALA A 62 -1.00 9.12 -10.61
CA ALA A 62 -2.40 9.00 -10.22
C ALA A 62 -2.88 7.54 -10.29
N TYR A 63 -2.50 6.79 -11.32
CA TYR A 63 -2.79 5.36 -11.42
C TYR A 63 -2.15 4.56 -10.29
N GLY A 64 -0.86 4.79 -9.99
CA GLY A 64 -0.15 4.11 -8.90
C GLY A 64 -0.79 4.38 -7.54
N SER A 65 -1.05 5.65 -7.22
CA SER A 65 -1.73 6.04 -5.97
C SER A 65 -3.16 5.50 -5.90
N GLY A 66 -3.90 5.51 -7.02
CA GLY A 66 -5.25 4.96 -7.09
C GLY A 66 -5.28 3.47 -6.83
N MET A 67 -4.36 2.71 -7.46
CA MET A 67 -4.21 1.28 -7.22
C MET A 67 -3.83 0.99 -5.76
N PHE A 68 -2.93 1.79 -5.19
CA PHE A 68 -2.56 1.65 -3.78
C PHE A 68 -3.77 1.84 -2.86
N VAL A 69 -4.58 2.89 -3.06
CA VAL A 69 -5.78 3.13 -2.26
C VAL A 69 -6.79 1.99 -2.42
N PHE A 70 -7.00 1.52 -3.65
CA PHE A 70 -7.92 0.43 -3.93
C PHE A 70 -7.52 -0.86 -3.19
N VAL A 71 -6.25 -1.27 -3.32
CA VAL A 71 -5.76 -2.52 -2.74
C VAL A 71 -5.64 -2.44 -1.22
N ASN A 72 -5.17 -1.32 -0.67
CA ASN A 72 -4.87 -1.21 0.77
C ASN A 72 -6.06 -0.74 1.61
N PHE A 73 -7.03 -0.02 1.02
CA PHE A 73 -8.16 0.51 1.78
C PHE A 73 -9.49 -0.06 1.31
N LEU A 74 -9.76 -0.05 0.01
CA LEU A 74 -11.09 -0.44 -0.47
C LEU A 74 -11.36 -1.93 -0.29
N ILE A 75 -10.42 -2.79 -0.71
CA ILE A 75 -10.57 -4.25 -0.56
C ILE A 75 -10.67 -4.64 0.93
N PRO A 76 -9.76 -4.21 1.83
CA PRO A 76 -9.87 -4.57 3.24
C PRO A 76 -11.11 -4.01 3.91
N ALA A 77 -11.51 -2.77 3.59
CA ALA A 77 -12.76 -2.21 4.13
C ALA A 77 -13.99 -3.02 3.71
N TRP A 78 -14.04 -3.49 2.46
CA TRP A 78 -15.12 -4.38 2.02
C TRP A 78 -15.08 -5.74 2.71
N ILE A 79 -13.91 -6.32 2.92
CA ILE A 79 -13.76 -7.59 3.66
C ILE A 79 -14.24 -7.43 5.11
N VAL A 80 -13.81 -6.36 5.79
CA VAL A 80 -14.24 -6.05 7.16
C VAL A 80 -15.75 -5.84 7.21
N HIS A 81 -16.31 -5.08 6.26
CA HIS A 81 -17.75 -4.86 6.19
C HIS A 81 -18.53 -6.18 5.99
N TYR A 82 -18.06 -7.04 5.10
CA TYR A 82 -18.65 -8.38 4.90
C TYR A 82 -18.58 -9.23 6.17
N TYR A 83 -17.44 -9.21 6.85
CA TYR A 83 -17.24 -9.94 8.10
C TYR A 83 -18.20 -9.46 9.18
N VAL A 84 -18.29 -8.14 9.41
CA VAL A 84 -19.21 -7.55 10.38
C VAL A 84 -20.66 -7.94 10.08
N LYS A 85 -21.08 -7.78 8.81
CA LYS A 85 -22.45 -8.05 8.35
C LYS A 85 -22.88 -9.51 8.57
N TYR A 86 -22.02 -10.48 8.26
CA TYR A 86 -22.44 -11.89 8.27
C TYR A 86 -21.98 -12.68 9.50
N HIS A 87 -20.93 -12.25 10.20
CA HIS A 87 -20.37 -13.01 11.32
C HIS A 87 -20.60 -12.33 12.67
N VAL A 88 -20.61 -11.00 12.72
CA VAL A 88 -20.72 -10.25 13.97
C VAL A 88 -22.18 -9.96 14.29
N GLU A 89 -22.97 -9.48 13.32
CA GLU A 89 -24.41 -9.21 13.51
C GLU A 89 -25.25 -10.46 13.77
N THR A 90 -24.84 -11.62 13.25
CA THR A 90 -25.55 -12.88 13.41
C THR A 90 -25.41 -13.48 14.81
N ARG A 91 -24.47 -12.97 15.62
CA ARG A 91 -24.26 -13.42 17.00
C ARG A 91 -24.97 -12.49 17.98
N PRO A 92 -25.70 -13.01 18.98
CA PRO A 92 -26.32 -12.18 20.00
C PRO A 92 -25.23 -11.39 20.75
N TYR A 93 -25.44 -10.08 20.93
CA TYR A 93 -24.47 -9.12 21.48
C TYR A 93 -23.17 -8.94 20.67
N GLY A 94 -23.10 -9.39 19.41
CA GLY A 94 -21.91 -9.20 18.59
C GLY A 94 -21.61 -7.73 18.28
N ILE A 95 -22.64 -6.89 18.16
CA ILE A 95 -22.52 -5.44 18.05
C ILE A 95 -23.43 -4.81 19.09
N VAL A 96 -22.84 -4.14 20.07
CA VAL A 96 -23.57 -3.38 21.10
C VAL A 96 -23.37 -1.90 20.80
N GLU A 97 -24.41 -1.26 20.26
CA GLU A 97 -24.41 0.18 20.04
C GLU A 97 -25.06 0.90 21.22
N THR A 98 -24.51 2.07 21.58
CA THR A 98 -25.20 2.98 22.48
C THR A 98 -26.42 3.56 21.77
N LYS A 99 -27.55 3.66 22.48
CA LYS A 99 -28.77 4.24 21.90
C LYS A 99 -28.47 5.68 21.46
N ARG A 100 -28.83 6.01 20.22
CA ARG A 100 -28.66 7.36 19.66
C ARG A 100 -29.35 8.40 20.53
N LYS A 101 -28.72 9.57 20.70
CA LYS A 101 -29.29 10.69 21.45
C LYS A 101 -30.59 11.14 20.79
N ILE A 102 -31.67 11.08 21.55
CA ILE A 102 -33.00 11.41 21.07
C ILE A 102 -33.20 12.92 21.26
N PHE A 103 -33.41 13.63 20.15
CA PHE A 103 -33.77 15.05 20.17
C PHE A 103 -35.30 15.20 20.21
N PRO A 104 -35.83 16.22 20.89
CA PRO A 104 -37.28 16.41 21.08
C PRO A 104 -38.05 16.48 19.75
N LEU A 105 -37.44 17.07 18.71
CA LEU A 105 -38.01 17.15 17.36
C LEU A 105 -38.22 15.76 16.72
N ILE A 106 -37.28 14.84 16.90
CA ILE A 106 -37.37 13.47 16.36
C ILE A 106 -38.43 12.65 17.10
N LEU A 107 -38.65 12.91 18.40
CA LEU A 107 -39.76 12.31 19.15
C LEU A 107 -41.10 12.80 18.64
N GLN A 108 -41.24 14.10 18.39
CA GLN A 108 -42.47 14.65 17.81
C GLN A 108 -42.75 14.07 16.43
N VAL A 109 -41.75 14.00 15.55
CA VAL A 109 -41.91 13.41 14.20
C VAL A 109 -42.23 11.91 14.27
N ARG A 110 -41.59 11.15 15.17
CA ARG A 110 -41.90 9.72 15.37
C ARG A 110 -43.29 9.51 15.96
N LYS A 111 -43.72 10.37 16.89
CA LYS A 111 -45.05 10.34 17.50
C LYS A 111 -46.14 10.67 16.48
N LEU A 112 -45.95 11.73 15.68
CA LEU A 112 -46.84 12.11 14.57
C LEU A 112 -46.94 11.02 13.49
N ARG A 113 -45.85 10.30 13.22
CA ARG A 113 -45.85 9.14 12.31
C ARG A 113 -46.60 7.93 12.89
N GLN A 114 -46.60 7.75 14.21
CA GLN A 114 -47.31 6.66 14.88
C GLN A 114 -48.80 6.97 15.10
N THR A 115 -49.18 8.23 15.34
CA THR A 115 -50.58 8.66 15.54
C THR A 115 -51.32 8.94 14.23
N GLY A 116 -50.71 8.66 13.08
CA GLY A 116 -51.39 8.76 11.79
C GLY A 116 -51.48 10.19 11.25
N PHE A 117 -51.01 10.35 10.02
CA PHE A 117 -51.30 11.47 9.12
C PHE A 117 -52.79 11.47 8.69
N ASN A 118 -53.73 11.05 9.53
CA ASN A 118 -55.16 10.96 9.21
C ASN A 118 -56.02 11.91 10.04
N ASP A 119 -55.47 12.54 11.09
CA ASP A 119 -56.21 13.48 11.97
C ASP A 119 -55.76 14.95 11.80
N LEU A 120 -55.29 15.35 10.61
CA LEU A 120 -55.13 16.77 10.32
C LEU A 120 -56.53 17.34 10.02
N PRO A 121 -57.08 18.25 10.85
CA PRO A 121 -58.30 18.95 10.47
C PRO A 121 -58.01 19.69 9.16
N ARG A 122 -58.72 19.34 8.08
CA ARG A 122 -58.75 20.17 6.87
C ARG A 122 -59.22 21.54 7.31
N SER A 123 -58.31 22.51 7.34
CA SER A 123 -58.68 23.90 7.47
C SER A 123 -59.52 24.24 6.24
N HIS A 124 -60.83 24.42 6.45
CA HIS A 124 -61.65 25.15 5.49
C HIS A 124 -61.15 26.58 5.49
N SER A 125 -60.48 26.96 4.40
CA SER A 125 -60.20 28.34 4.05
C SER A 125 -61.52 29.09 3.86
N ILE A 126 -61.77 30.10 4.68
CA ILE A 126 -62.63 31.25 4.38
C ILE A 126 -61.70 32.42 4.13
#